data_AF-A0A269Z2H1-F1
#
_entry.id   AF-A0A269Z2H1-F1
#
_cell.length_a   1.000
_cell.length_b   1.000
_cell.length_c   1.000
_cell.angle_alpha   90.00
_cell.angle_beta   90.00
_cell.angle_gamma   90.00
#
_symmetry.space_group_name_H-M   'P 1'
#
loop_
_entity.id
_entity.type
_entity.pdbx_description
1 polymer ?
#
loop_
_entity_poly.entity_id
_entity_poly.type
_entity_poly.pdbx_seq_one_letter_code
_entity_poly.pdbx_strand_id
1 'polypeptide(L)' 'DIMDLTESMVRHIAQEVLGSAKVQYNGTEIDLESSWKRLHIVDAVKEATGVDFYNVKSDEEAKALAKEHGIEITDN' A
#
# COMPACT_ATOMS: atom_id res chain seq x y z
N ASP A 1 9.14 4.98 13.89
CA ASP A 1 9.30 3.93 14.92
C ASP A 1 8.87 2.55 14.42
N ILE A 2 7.57 2.23 14.36
CA ILE A 2 7.14 0.88 13.93
C ILE A 2 7.44 0.61 12.45
N MET A 3 7.25 1.59 11.57
CA MET A 3 7.59 1.43 10.14
C MET A 3 9.08 1.13 9.95
N ASP A 4 9.94 1.90 10.63
CA ASP A 4 11.40 1.72 10.54
C ASP A 4 11.83 0.36 11.10
N LEU A 5 11.16 -0.11 12.17
CA LEU A 5 11.39 -1.43 12.75
C LEU A 5 11.02 -2.55 11.76
N THR A 6 9.85 -2.46 11.14
CA THR A 6 9.39 -3.47 10.15
C THR A 6 10.32 -3.50 8.94
N GLU A 7 10.70 -2.35 8.40
CA GLU A 7 11.64 -2.24 7.27
C GLU A 7 12.99 -2.86 7.62
N SER A 8 13.54 -2.51 8.79
CA SER A 8 14.83 -3.03 9.27
C SER A 8 14.80 -4.55 9.47
N MET A 9 13.74 -5.07 10.10
CA MET A 9 13.55 -6.50 10.35
C MET A 9 13.49 -7.29 9.04
N VAL A 10 12.67 -6.84 8.08
CA VAL A 10 12.51 -7.51 6.79
C VAL A 10 13.81 -7.49 5.99
N ARG A 11 14.50 -6.34 5.97
CA ARG A 11 15.80 -6.21 5.29
C ARG A 11 16.86 -7.12 5.90
N HIS A 12 16.94 -7.17 7.23
CA HIS A 12 17.89 -8.03 7.92
C HIS A 12 17.65 -9.51 7.61
N ILE A 13 16.39 -9.96 7.67
CA ILE A 13 16.03 -11.34 7.34
C ILE A 13 16.37 -11.68 5.88
N ALA A 14 16.06 -10.78 4.94
CA ALA A 14 16.36 -10.99 3.52
C ALA A 14 17.87 -11.13 3.28
N GLN A 15 18.69 -10.28 3.91
CA GLN A 15 20.15 -10.37 3.84
C GLN A 15 20.69 -11.67 4.47
N GLU A 16 20.18 -12.08 5.63
CA GLU A 16 20.64 -13.30 6.31
C GLU A 16 20.30 -14.58 5.53
N VAL A 17 19.10 -14.66 4.94
CA VAL A 17 18.62 -15.89 4.29
C VAL A 17 19.05 -15.96 2.82
N LEU A 18 19.02 -14.84 2.10
CA LEU A 18 19.21 -14.79 0.65
C LEU A 18 20.55 -14.13 0.25
N GLY A 19 21.27 -13.51 1.19
CA GLY A 19 22.51 -12.77 0.93
C GLY A 19 22.30 -11.43 0.20
N SER A 20 21.04 -11.03 -0.02
CA SER A 20 20.66 -9.82 -0.73
C SER A 20 19.26 -9.38 -0.28
N ALA A 21 19.07 -8.06 -0.14
CA ALA A 21 17.75 -7.46 0.07
C ALA A 21 17.04 -7.10 -1.25
N LYS A 22 17.63 -7.43 -2.40
CA LYS A 22 16.95 -7.41 -3.70
C LYS A 22 16.56 -8.83 -4.07
N VAL A 23 15.25 -9.09 -4.12
CA VAL A 23 14.69 -10.43 -4.28
C VAL A 23 13.92 -10.54 -5.59
N GLN A 24 14.04 -11.67 -6.28
CA GLN A 24 13.24 -11.96 -7.45
C GLN A 24 11.98 -12.70 -7.04
N TYR A 25 10.82 -12.14 -7.34
CA TYR A 25 9.53 -12.73 -7.02
C TYR A 25 8.59 -12.65 -8.24
N ASN A 26 8.10 -13.81 -8.71
CA ASN A 26 7.22 -13.91 -9.86
C ASN A 26 7.73 -13.17 -11.13
N GLY A 27 9.04 -13.22 -11.37
CA GLY A 27 9.69 -12.56 -12.51
C GLY A 27 9.87 -11.04 -12.37
N THR A 28 9.58 -10.48 -11.19
CA THR A 28 9.81 -9.07 -10.86
C THR A 28 10.84 -8.93 -9.75
N GLU A 29 11.80 -8.02 -9.94
CA GLU A 29 12.76 -7.66 -8.90
C GLU A 29 12.10 -6.74 -7.88
N ILE A 30 12.12 -7.15 -6.62
CA ILE A 30 11.61 -6.39 -5.48
C ILE A 30 12.81 -5.89 -4.67
N ASP A 31 12.90 -4.58 -4.48
CA ASP A 31 13.90 -3.93 -3.64
C ASP A 31 13.39 -3.76 -2.21
N LEU A 32 13.98 -4.52 -1.27
CA LEU A 32 13.75 -4.41 0.18
C LEU A 32 14.91 -3.68 0.89
N GLU A 33 15.94 -3.25 0.14
CA GLU A 33 17.13 -2.58 0.64
C GLU A 33 16.94 -1.07 0.79
N SER A 34 16.09 -0.47 -0.03
CA SER A 34 15.77 0.96 0.07
C SER A 34 14.74 1.25 1.17
N SER A 35 14.65 2.50 1.62
CA SER A 35 13.52 2.95 2.45
C SER A 35 12.21 2.81 1.67
N TRP A 36 11.16 2.27 2.28
CA TRP A 36 9.92 2.01 1.55
C TRP A 36 9.15 3.32 1.28
N LYS A 37 8.45 3.37 0.15
CA LYS A 37 7.58 4.52 -0.20
C LYS A 37 6.51 4.63 0.89
N ARG A 38 6.55 5.73 1.64
CA ARG A 38 5.47 6.10 2.57
C ARG A 38 4.37 6.77 1.78
N LEU A 39 3.19 6.18 1.80
CA LEU A 39 2.03 6.70 1.06
C LEU A 39 0.81 6.66 1.96
N HIS A 40 0.09 7.78 2.03
CA HIS A 40 -1.19 7.84 2.73
C HIS A 40 -2.25 7.11 1.90
N ILE A 41 -3.14 6.34 2.55
CA ILE A 41 -4.14 5.53 1.83
C ILE A 41 -5.04 6.37 0.92
N VAL A 42 -5.42 7.58 1.36
CA VAL A 42 -6.23 8.49 0.55
C VAL A 42 -5.47 8.97 -0.69
N ASP A 43 -4.18 9.28 -0.55
CA ASP A 43 -3.33 9.66 -1.68
C ASP A 43 -3.18 8.49 -2.66
N ALA A 44 -3.02 7.26 -2.16
CA ALA A 44 -2.94 6.07 -3.00
C ALA A 44 -4.22 5.85 -3.82
N VAL A 45 -5.39 5.99 -3.19
CA VAL A 45 -6.68 5.86 -3.89
C VAL A 45 -6.84 6.95 -4.93
N LYS A 46 -6.47 8.19 -4.59
CA LYS A 46 -6.51 9.32 -5.53
C LYS A 46 -5.56 9.12 -6.72
N GLU A 47 -4.34 8.64 -6.49
CA GLU A 47 -3.35 8.34 -7.54
C GLU A 47 -3.85 7.21 -8.47
N ALA A 48 -4.49 6.18 -7.91
CA ALA A 48 -4.93 5.00 -8.67
C ALA A 48 -6.28 5.18 -9.39
N THR A 49 -7.22 5.93 -8.80
CA THR A 49 -8.62 6.00 -9.25
C THR A 49 -9.09 7.41 -9.63
N GLY A 50 -8.35 8.45 -9.21
CA GLY A 50 -8.75 9.85 -9.35
C GLY A 50 -9.74 10.34 -8.28
N VAL A 51 -10.23 9.47 -7.41
CA VAL A 51 -11.19 9.82 -6.36
C VAL A 51 -10.50 10.48 -5.18
N ASP A 52 -10.99 11.65 -4.78
CA ASP A 52 -10.48 12.37 -3.63
C ASP A 52 -11.31 12.08 -2.37
N PHE A 53 -10.87 11.10 -1.58
CA PHE A 53 -11.51 10.76 -0.30
C PHE A 53 -11.28 11.80 0.82
N TYR A 54 -10.44 12.84 0.63
CA TYR A 54 -10.34 13.92 1.63
C TYR A 54 -11.61 14.76 1.72
N ASN A 55 -12.42 14.78 0.66
CA ASN A 55 -13.64 15.59 0.57
C ASN A 55 -14.92 14.81 0.87
N VAL A 56 -14.83 13.49 1.09
CA VAL A 56 -15.96 12.63 1.41
C VAL A 56 -16.34 12.85 2.87
N LYS A 57 -17.59 13.28 3.12
CA LYS A 57 -18.03 13.69 4.46
C LYS A 57 -19.03 12.73 5.10
N SER A 58 -19.53 11.75 4.33
CA SER A 58 -20.48 10.77 4.81
C SER A 58 -20.22 9.39 4.23
N ASP A 59 -20.64 8.36 4.97
CA ASP A 59 -20.59 6.97 4.51
C ASP A 59 -21.42 6.76 3.24
N GLU A 60 -22.51 7.52 3.08
CA GLU A 60 -23.38 7.49 1.91
C GLU A 60 -22.65 7.96 0.64
N GLU A 61 -21.88 9.06 0.75
CA GLU A 61 -21.04 9.57 -0.34
C GLU A 61 -19.91 8.57 -0.68
N ALA A 62 -19.29 7.97 0.34
CA ALA A 62 -18.26 6.94 0.14
C ALA A 62 -18.82 5.71 -0.58
N LYS A 63 -20.01 5.24 -0.18
CA LYS A 63 -20.69 4.10 -0.81
C LYS A 63 -21.12 4.42 -2.24
N ALA A 64 -21.56 5.64 -2.53
CA ALA A 64 -21.89 6.07 -3.89
C ALA A 64 -20.66 6.06 -4.80
N LEU A 65 -19.53 6.61 -4.34
CA LEU A 65 -18.26 6.61 -5.08
C LEU A 65 -17.73 5.19 -5.29
N ALA A 66 -17.77 4.34 -4.27
CA ALA A 66 -17.38 2.94 -4.41
C ALA A 66 -18.22 2.22 -5.48
N LYS A 67 -19.54 2.45 -5.51
CA LYS A 67 -20.43 1.89 -6.54
C LYS A 67 -20.13 2.42 -7.95
N GLU A 68 -19.82 3.71 -8.09
CA GLU A 68 -19.43 4.32 -9.38
C GLU A 68 -18.12 3.71 -9.93
N HIS A 69 -17.17 3.41 -9.04
CA HIS A 69 -15.90 2.77 -9.39
C HIS A 69 -15.97 1.24 -9.46
N GLY A 70 -17.16 0.65 -9.34
CA GLY A 70 -17.36 -0.80 -9.42
C GLY A 70 -16.72 -1.58 -8.27
N ILE A 71 -16.48 -0.92 -7.13
CA ILE A 71 -15.94 -1.54 -5.92
C ILE A 71 -17.10 -2.22 -5.18
N GLU A 72 -16.94 -3.51 -4.88
CA GLU A 72 -17.91 -4.26 -4.09
C GLU A 72 -17.91 -3.76 -2.64
N ILE A 73 -19.09 -3.41 -2.13
CA ILE A 73 -19.27 -2.92 -0.76
C ILE A 73 -19.90 -4.04 0.05
N THR A 74 -19.16 -4.58 1.01
CA THR A 74 -19.71 -5.46 2.05
C THR A 74 -20.33 -4.60 3.16
N ASP A 75 -21.64 -4.71 3.36
CA ASP A 75 -22.32 -4.14 4.52
C ASP A 75 -22.00 -5.00 5.76
N ASN A 76 -21.07 -4.54 6.60
CA ASN A 76 -20.82 -5.07 7.95
C ASN A 76 -21.00 -3.95 8.97
#